data_AF-A0A136Q611-F1
#
_entry.id   AF-A0A136Q611-F1
#
_cell.length_a   1.000
_cell.length_b   1.000
_cell.length_c   1.000
_cell.angle_alpha   90.00
_cell.angle_beta   90.00
_cell.angle_gamma   90.00
#
_symmetry.space_group_name_H-M   'P 1'
#
loop_
_entity.id
_entity.type
_entity.pdbx_description
1 polymer ?
#
loop_
_entity_poly.entity_id
_entity_poly.type
_entity_poly.pdbx_seq_one_letter_code
_entity_poly.pdbx_strand_id
1 'polypeptide(L)'
;MGKIGKRIDDFYDNAETLYELLVADQQILEEKQNILDIKCIEIGKKEQEIELLKNTAQEFGAKLNEIYLSHGYRALQKYYNLSQKNKITRAFSKGIHRCLNRIFHAPAGPPLAEKREIEKQSSIFQDKQNQKTFDIIFLAMIDWTYRFQRPQHLAKGLAQKGYRVYFINPTFLGRNRKQKGNLVSVTFENEMPNINGLSNSKDLFDIMSKVEALVKMEGIKNAIVISEYPTWAPVCHRLKKRYGFPVAFDYLDDVRDFTHLEHSELLNECFDQMFEISDLVFASSSYLFDKAERQNSNCLLLRNGTEFAHFYQAYEKREQSERPVVGYYGEISNWFDDRLMVYAAKNLPEYDFVLIGNHTYGHVEELEKLSNVKLLGEKPYGELPGYLKSFDVAVIPFDASRDLIKATNPVKFYEYLSAGKKIVATEIPELMPYRNEYALLSNEPSRFVGYLKECIEGRDGLKGEEERLCFARKNDWTNRVEILGCELEKLQSLSHH
;
A
#
# COMPACT_ATOMS: atom_id res chain seq x y z
N MET A 1 42.89 -50.54 -6.24
CA MET A 1 41.79 -49.70 -5.71
C MET A 1 41.51 -48.45 -6.55
N GLY A 2 42.50 -47.77 -7.16
CA GLY A 2 42.27 -46.50 -7.90
C GLY A 2 41.45 -46.55 -9.20
N LYS A 3 41.30 -47.70 -9.88
CA LYS A 3 40.48 -47.81 -11.11
C LYS A 3 38.99 -48.14 -10.86
N ILE A 4 38.64 -48.56 -9.65
CA ILE A 4 37.25 -48.91 -9.29
C ILE A 4 36.53 -47.69 -8.71
N GLY A 5 37.19 -46.88 -7.87
CA GLY A 5 36.61 -45.62 -7.34
C GLY A 5 36.24 -44.63 -8.44
N LYS A 6 37.14 -44.42 -9.42
CA LYS A 6 36.88 -43.52 -10.56
C LYS A 6 35.69 -43.94 -11.43
N ARG A 7 35.41 -45.26 -11.50
CA ARG A 7 34.25 -45.81 -12.23
C ARG A 7 32.93 -45.71 -11.46
N ILE A 8 33.01 -45.55 -10.14
CA ILE A 8 31.87 -45.37 -9.25
C ILE A 8 31.46 -43.90 -9.22
N ASP A 9 32.43 -42.99 -9.12
CA ASP A 9 32.18 -41.54 -9.19
C ASP A 9 31.57 -41.13 -10.53
N ASP A 10 32.12 -41.61 -11.66
CA ASP A 10 31.54 -41.39 -12.99
C ASP A 10 30.11 -41.99 -13.14
N PHE A 11 29.76 -43.02 -12.37
CA PHE A 11 28.41 -43.60 -12.39
C PHE A 11 27.41 -42.75 -11.59
N TYR A 12 27.83 -42.17 -10.45
CA TYR A 12 26.99 -41.30 -9.64
C TYR A 12 26.77 -39.93 -10.28
N ASP A 13 27.79 -39.31 -10.87
CA ASP A 13 27.63 -38.02 -11.57
C ASP A 13 26.67 -38.14 -12.77
N ASN A 14 26.74 -39.27 -13.50
CA ASN A 14 25.81 -39.55 -14.60
C ASN A 14 24.40 -39.88 -14.09
N ALA A 15 24.27 -40.57 -12.95
CA ALA A 15 22.97 -40.86 -12.34
C ALA A 15 22.30 -39.62 -11.74
N GLU A 16 23.07 -38.71 -11.15
CA GLU A 16 22.61 -37.41 -10.64
C GLU A 16 22.15 -36.52 -11.80
N THR A 17 22.92 -36.44 -12.89
CA THR A 17 22.53 -35.71 -14.11
C THR A 17 21.26 -36.30 -14.75
N LEU A 18 21.13 -37.63 -14.81
CA LEU A 18 19.92 -38.30 -15.33
C LEU A 18 18.72 -38.11 -14.41
N TYR A 19 18.93 -38.11 -13.09
CA TYR A 19 17.89 -37.84 -12.10
C TYR A 19 17.43 -36.39 -12.17
N GLU A 20 18.33 -35.42 -12.28
CA GLU A 20 18.02 -34.01 -12.48
C GLU A 20 17.24 -33.78 -13.78
N LEU A 21 17.61 -34.46 -14.87
CA LEU A 21 16.88 -34.39 -16.14
C LEU A 21 15.48 -35.03 -16.04
N LEU A 22 15.35 -36.17 -15.36
CA LEU A 22 14.07 -36.84 -15.16
C LEU A 22 13.14 -36.06 -14.25
N VAL A 23 13.68 -35.46 -13.18
CA VAL A 23 12.93 -34.57 -12.29
C VAL A 23 12.53 -33.30 -13.02
N ALA A 24 13.41 -32.73 -13.85
CA ALA A 24 13.09 -31.58 -14.69
C ALA A 24 12.00 -31.90 -15.73
N ASP A 25 12.08 -33.05 -16.40
CA ASP A 25 11.07 -33.49 -17.36
C ASP A 25 9.73 -33.82 -16.69
N GLN A 26 9.75 -34.46 -15.52
CA GLN A 26 8.55 -34.70 -14.71
C GLN A 26 7.92 -33.38 -14.25
N GLN A 27 8.72 -32.44 -13.77
CA GLN A 27 8.27 -31.12 -13.35
C GLN A 27 7.69 -30.32 -14.53
N ILE A 28 8.29 -30.39 -15.72
CA ILE A 28 7.76 -29.79 -16.95
C ILE A 28 6.41 -30.41 -17.34
N LEU A 29 6.25 -31.73 -17.20
CA LEU A 29 4.99 -32.43 -17.50
C LEU A 29 3.89 -32.08 -16.48
N GLU A 30 4.22 -32.03 -15.19
CA GLU A 30 3.30 -31.63 -14.12
C GLU A 30 2.91 -30.15 -14.25
N GLU A 31 3.83 -29.27 -14.63
CA GLU A 31 3.54 -27.86 -14.95
C GLU A 31 2.60 -27.75 -16.15
N LYS A 32 2.83 -28.50 -17.22
CA LYS A 32 1.94 -28.52 -18.39
C LYS A 32 0.55 -29.06 -18.05
N GLN A 33 0.46 -30.10 -17.23
CA GLN A 33 -0.79 -30.66 -16.73
C GLN A 33 -1.57 -29.62 -15.91
N ASN A 34 -0.91 -28.95 -14.95
CA ASN A 34 -1.52 -27.89 -14.15
C ASN A 34 -1.98 -26.69 -14.99
N ILE A 35 -1.19 -26.29 -16.01
CA ILE A 35 -1.59 -25.24 -16.96
C ILE A 35 -2.85 -25.66 -17.73
N LEU A 36 -2.94 -26.93 -18.14
CA LEU A 36 -4.12 -27.49 -18.80
C LEU A 36 -5.33 -27.50 -17.87
N ASP A 37 -5.18 -27.94 -16.62
CA ASP A 37 -6.27 -28.00 -15.65
C ASP A 37 -6.76 -26.59 -15.26
N ILE A 38 -5.85 -25.63 -15.08
CA ILE A 38 -6.21 -24.21 -14.87
C ILE A 38 -6.95 -23.66 -16.08
N LYS A 39 -6.48 -23.96 -17.30
CA LYS A 39 -7.18 -23.53 -18.54
C LYS A 39 -8.57 -24.17 -18.65
N CYS A 40 -8.73 -25.44 -18.29
CA CYS A 40 -10.04 -26.11 -18.25
C CYS A 40 -10.97 -25.47 -17.21
N ILE A 41 -10.46 -25.11 -16.03
CA ILE A 41 -11.22 -24.39 -15.00
C ILE A 41 -11.59 -22.97 -15.46
N GLU A 42 -10.68 -22.25 -16.11
CA GLU A 42 -10.95 -20.93 -16.70
C GLU A 42 -12.00 -21.01 -17.82
N ILE A 43 -11.94 -22.04 -18.66
CA ILE A 43 -12.95 -22.29 -19.69
C ILE A 43 -14.30 -22.56 -19.02
N GLY A 44 -14.36 -23.41 -17.99
CA GLY A 44 -15.59 -23.68 -17.24
C GLY A 44 -16.15 -22.43 -16.53
N LYS A 45 -15.29 -21.56 -15.98
CA LYS A 45 -15.70 -20.27 -15.39
C LYS A 45 -16.24 -19.31 -16.45
N LYS A 46 -15.60 -19.24 -17.62
CA LYS A 46 -16.09 -18.44 -18.75
C LYS A 46 -17.41 -18.97 -19.29
N GLU A 47 -17.61 -20.28 -19.32
CA GLU A 47 -18.90 -20.89 -19.67
C GLU A 47 -19.99 -20.51 -18.66
N GLN A 48 -19.70 -20.57 -17.34
CA GLN A 48 -20.63 -20.10 -16.30
C GLN A 48 -20.93 -18.59 -16.39
N GLU A 49 -19.93 -17.77 -16.73
CA GLU A 49 -20.11 -16.33 -16.92
C GLU A 49 -20.95 -16.02 -18.17
N ILE A 50 -20.76 -16.77 -19.26
CA ILE A 50 -21.58 -16.70 -20.47
C ILE A 50 -23.03 -17.15 -20.16
N GLU A 51 -23.22 -18.21 -19.38
CA GLU A 51 -24.54 -18.67 -18.91
C GLU A 51 -25.25 -17.58 -18.09
N LEU A 52 -24.54 -16.96 -17.15
CA LEU A 52 -25.06 -15.86 -16.34
C LEU A 52 -25.41 -14.64 -17.18
N LEU A 53 -24.58 -14.29 -18.17
CA LEU A 53 -24.85 -13.20 -19.10
C LEU A 53 -26.04 -13.51 -20.01
N LYS A 54 -26.22 -14.76 -20.46
CA LYS A 54 -27.40 -15.20 -21.22
C LYS A 54 -28.67 -15.10 -20.38
N ASN A 55 -28.63 -15.55 -19.12
CA ASN A 55 -29.76 -15.46 -18.19
C ASN A 55 -30.11 -13.99 -17.89
N THR A 56 -29.10 -13.17 -17.66
CA THR A 56 -29.27 -11.72 -17.44
C THR A 56 -29.86 -11.05 -18.69
N ALA A 57 -29.37 -11.38 -19.89
CA ALA A 57 -29.91 -10.88 -21.15
C ALA A 57 -31.36 -11.33 -21.37
N GLN A 58 -31.72 -12.55 -20.97
CA GLN A 58 -33.09 -13.06 -21.03
C GLN A 58 -34.02 -12.33 -20.04
N GLU A 59 -33.56 -12.04 -18.83
CA GLU A 59 -34.30 -11.22 -17.85
C GLU A 59 -34.51 -9.78 -18.33
N PHE A 60 -33.47 -9.16 -18.92
CA PHE A 60 -33.60 -7.84 -19.54
C PHE A 60 -34.56 -7.87 -20.73
N GLY A 61 -34.52 -8.92 -21.56
CA GLY A 61 -35.47 -9.14 -22.64
C GLY A 61 -36.92 -9.26 -22.14
N ALA A 62 -37.15 -9.97 -21.04
CA ALA A 62 -38.46 -10.10 -20.41
C ALA A 62 -38.99 -8.76 -19.87
N LYS A 63 -38.15 -8.00 -19.15
CA LYS A 63 -38.49 -6.65 -18.66
C LYS A 63 -38.77 -5.67 -19.80
N LEU A 64 -37.99 -5.72 -20.87
CA LEU A 64 -38.25 -4.92 -22.06
C LEU A 64 -39.60 -5.27 -22.68
N ASN A 65 -39.92 -6.56 -22.80
CA ASN A 65 -41.23 -7.01 -23.29
C ASN A 65 -42.37 -6.54 -22.39
N GLU A 66 -42.22 -6.59 -21.06
CA GLU A 66 -43.21 -6.07 -20.12
C GLU A 66 -43.44 -4.57 -20.32
N ILE A 67 -42.36 -3.80 -20.51
CA ILE A 67 -42.44 -2.38 -20.85
C ILE A 67 -43.17 -2.18 -22.18
N TYR A 68 -42.82 -2.92 -23.24
CA TYR A 68 -43.48 -2.84 -24.56
C TYR A 68 -44.97 -3.19 -24.51
N LEU A 69 -45.36 -4.13 -23.64
CA LEU A 69 -46.74 -4.56 -23.45
C LEU A 69 -47.52 -3.65 -22.49
N SER A 70 -46.84 -2.80 -21.72
CA SER A 70 -47.47 -1.90 -20.76
C SER A 70 -48.43 -0.92 -21.43
N HIS A 71 -49.51 -0.61 -20.70
CA HIS A 71 -50.50 0.39 -21.13
C HIS A 71 -49.85 1.77 -21.36
N GLY A 72 -48.83 2.11 -20.57
CA GLY A 72 -48.07 3.36 -20.69
C GLY A 72 -47.28 3.45 -21.99
N TYR A 73 -46.53 2.40 -22.35
CA TYR A 73 -45.78 2.37 -23.61
C TYR A 73 -46.69 2.37 -24.84
N ARG A 74 -47.78 1.57 -24.82
CA ARG A 74 -48.79 1.57 -25.90
C ARG A 74 -49.49 2.93 -26.04
N ALA A 75 -49.73 3.64 -24.94
CA ALA A 75 -50.29 4.99 -24.96
C ALA A 75 -49.29 6.01 -25.55
N LEU A 76 -48.01 5.91 -25.18
CA LEU A 76 -46.90 6.70 -25.74
C LEU A 76 -46.73 6.46 -27.25
N GLN A 77 -46.82 5.21 -27.69
CA GLN A 77 -46.71 4.83 -29.10
C GLN A 77 -47.93 5.32 -29.92
N LYS A 78 -49.15 5.22 -29.37
CA LYS A 78 -50.35 5.83 -29.97
C LYS A 78 -50.24 7.36 -30.03
N TYR A 79 -49.77 8.00 -28.96
CA TYR A 79 -49.52 9.44 -28.92
C TYR A 79 -48.49 9.86 -29.97
N TYR A 80 -47.35 9.16 -30.06
CA TYR A 80 -46.31 9.42 -31.05
C TYR A 80 -46.88 9.30 -32.48
N ASN A 81 -47.58 8.21 -32.79
CA ASN A 81 -48.19 7.99 -34.10
C ASN A 81 -49.29 9.02 -34.44
N LEU A 82 -50.06 9.49 -33.44
CA LEU A 82 -51.07 10.55 -33.61
C LEU A 82 -50.43 11.94 -33.76
N SER A 83 -49.33 12.20 -33.05
CA SER A 83 -48.59 13.47 -33.13
C SER A 83 -47.90 13.68 -34.47
N GLN A 84 -47.64 12.60 -35.21
CA GLN A 84 -47.05 12.62 -36.55
C GLN A 84 -48.09 12.82 -37.68
N LYS A 85 -49.40 12.68 -37.40
CA LYS A 85 -50.44 12.63 -38.46
C LYS A 85 -51.30 13.89 -38.64
N ASN A 86 -51.32 14.88 -37.75
CA ASN A 86 -52.10 16.12 -37.98
C ASN A 86 -51.67 17.34 -37.13
N LYS A 87 -51.73 18.55 -37.69
CA LYS A 87 -51.39 19.83 -37.01
C LYS A 87 -52.38 20.22 -35.89
N ILE A 88 -53.59 19.66 -35.85
CA ILE A 88 -54.68 20.09 -34.95
C ILE A 88 -54.57 19.50 -33.52
N THR A 89 -53.88 18.37 -33.33
CA THR A 89 -53.71 17.74 -32.00
C THR A 89 -52.65 18.40 -31.11
N ARG A 90 -51.87 19.36 -31.63
CA ARG A 90 -50.92 20.16 -30.84
C ARG A 90 -51.57 21.11 -29.81
N ALA A 91 -52.85 21.44 -29.96
CA ALA A 91 -53.54 22.31 -29.00
C ALA A 91 -53.96 21.56 -27.73
N PHE A 92 -54.36 20.29 -27.85
CA PHE A 92 -54.73 19.45 -26.71
C PHE A 92 -53.52 18.92 -25.91
N SER A 93 -52.31 18.96 -26.46
CA SER A 93 -51.10 18.48 -25.78
C SER A 93 -50.67 19.37 -24.60
N LYS A 94 -51.06 20.65 -24.54
CA LYS A 94 -50.66 21.57 -23.43
C LYS A 94 -51.26 21.20 -22.07
N GLY A 95 -52.35 20.43 -22.03
CA GLY A 95 -52.93 19.92 -20.78
C GLY A 95 -52.15 18.72 -20.23
N ILE A 96 -51.83 17.76 -21.09
CA ILE A 96 -51.11 16.53 -20.73
C ILE A 96 -49.63 16.80 -20.45
N HIS A 97 -49.01 17.75 -21.18
CA HIS A 97 -47.61 18.13 -20.98
C HIS A 97 -47.36 18.77 -19.60
N ARG A 98 -48.36 19.45 -19.01
CA ARG A 98 -48.28 19.96 -17.63
C ARG A 98 -48.34 18.85 -16.57
N CYS A 99 -49.08 17.76 -16.83
CA CYS A 99 -49.10 16.60 -15.93
C CYS A 99 -47.81 15.78 -16.02
N LEU A 100 -47.25 15.58 -17.21
CA LEU A 100 -46.02 14.81 -17.40
C LEU A 100 -44.76 15.54 -16.91
N ASN A 101 -44.70 16.87 -17.06
CA ASN A 101 -43.60 17.67 -16.50
C ASN A 101 -43.56 17.70 -14.97
N ARG A 102 -44.66 17.37 -14.28
CA ARG A 102 -44.66 17.22 -12.81
C ARG A 102 -44.08 15.89 -12.33
N ILE A 103 -44.03 14.88 -13.20
CA ILE A 103 -43.60 13.51 -12.84
C ILE A 103 -42.13 13.28 -13.18
N PHE A 104 -41.59 13.98 -14.20
CA PHE A 104 -40.21 13.80 -14.64
C PHE A 104 -39.46 15.14 -14.65
N HIS A 105 -38.71 15.44 -13.58
CA HIS A 105 -37.70 16.50 -13.55
C HIS A 105 -36.32 15.88 -13.33
N ALA A 106 -35.53 15.77 -14.40
CA ALA A 106 -34.08 15.71 -14.33
C ALA A 106 -33.50 16.33 -15.62
N PRO A 107 -32.55 17.29 -15.53
CA PRO A 107 -31.91 17.87 -16.71
C PRO A 107 -30.93 16.87 -17.35
N ALA A 108 -31.03 16.71 -18.67
CA ALA A 108 -30.16 15.83 -19.45
C ALA A 108 -28.80 16.50 -19.73
N GLY A 109 -27.73 15.90 -19.20
CA GLY A 109 -26.37 16.03 -19.76
C GLY A 109 -26.19 15.08 -20.97
N PRO A 110 -25.12 15.24 -21.76
CA PRO A 110 -24.90 14.45 -22.98
C PRO A 110 -24.69 12.96 -22.68
N PRO A 111 -24.95 12.05 -23.65
CA PRO A 111 -24.99 10.60 -23.41
C PRO A 111 -23.62 10.06 -22.95
N LEU A 112 -23.61 9.42 -21.78
CA LEU A 112 -22.47 8.79 -21.12
C LEU A 112 -21.83 7.61 -21.88
N ALA A 113 -22.39 7.19 -23.01
CA ALA A 113 -21.95 6.01 -23.76
C ALA A 113 -20.81 6.32 -24.75
N GLU A 114 -20.89 7.42 -25.51
CA GLU A 114 -19.85 7.77 -26.49
C GLU A 114 -18.55 8.27 -25.84
N LYS A 115 -18.64 8.90 -24.66
CA LYS A 115 -17.46 9.31 -23.90
C LYS A 115 -16.63 8.12 -23.40
N ARG A 116 -17.29 7.02 -23.01
CA ARG A 116 -16.65 5.83 -22.45
C ARG A 116 -15.92 4.98 -23.49
N GLU A 117 -16.39 4.92 -24.73
CA GLU A 117 -15.72 4.16 -25.79
C GLU A 117 -14.51 4.91 -26.36
N ILE A 118 -14.61 6.23 -26.50
CA ILE A 118 -13.48 7.08 -26.92
C ILE A 118 -12.42 7.14 -25.80
N GLU A 119 -12.81 7.21 -24.52
CA GLU A 119 -11.87 7.15 -23.38
C GLU A 119 -11.21 5.76 -23.26
N LYS A 120 -11.93 4.65 -23.50
CA LYS A 120 -11.35 3.30 -23.48
C LYS A 120 -10.35 3.08 -24.61
N GLN A 121 -10.68 3.45 -25.85
CA GLN A 121 -9.76 3.28 -26.98
C GLN A 121 -8.56 4.23 -26.89
N SER A 122 -8.76 5.45 -26.36
CA SER A 122 -7.65 6.38 -26.09
C SER A 122 -6.75 5.90 -24.95
N SER A 123 -7.31 5.29 -23.89
CA SER A 123 -6.52 4.73 -22.77
C SER A 123 -5.65 3.55 -23.19
N ILE A 124 -6.15 2.66 -24.06
CA ILE A 124 -5.40 1.49 -24.54
C ILE A 124 -4.27 1.91 -25.50
N PHE A 125 -4.46 2.98 -26.27
CA PHE A 125 -3.41 3.55 -27.13
C PHE A 125 -2.40 4.41 -26.36
N GLN A 126 -2.83 5.11 -25.29
CA GLN A 126 -1.92 5.84 -24.39
C GLN A 126 -1.09 4.92 -23.50
N ASP A 127 -1.65 3.78 -23.05
CA ASP A 127 -0.94 2.82 -22.19
C ASP A 127 0.30 2.21 -22.87
N LYS A 128 0.30 2.04 -24.20
CA LYS A 128 1.49 1.59 -24.95
C LYS A 128 2.53 2.69 -25.18
N GLN A 129 2.15 3.96 -25.14
CA GLN A 129 3.09 5.08 -25.33
C GLN A 129 3.74 5.55 -24.01
N ASN A 130 3.13 5.24 -22.86
CA ASN A 130 3.64 5.61 -21.53
C ASN A 130 4.29 4.45 -20.76
N GLN A 131 4.39 3.26 -21.35
CA GLN A 131 5.00 2.11 -20.69
C GLN A 131 6.51 2.34 -20.54
N LYS A 132 6.98 2.27 -19.29
CA LYS A 132 8.40 2.44 -18.98
C LYS A 132 9.24 1.28 -19.56
N THR A 133 10.53 1.53 -19.73
CA THR A 133 11.45 0.62 -20.44
C THR A 133 11.88 -0.60 -19.64
N PHE A 134 11.56 -0.65 -18.35
CA PHE A 134 11.88 -1.74 -17.43
C PHE A 134 10.72 -2.03 -16.48
N ASP A 135 10.67 -3.27 -16.03
CA ASP A 135 9.69 -3.73 -15.03
C ASP A 135 10.27 -3.56 -13.61
N ILE A 136 9.41 -3.60 -12.59
CA ILE A 136 9.82 -3.54 -11.18
C ILE A 136 9.41 -4.84 -10.50
N ILE A 137 10.36 -5.53 -9.89
CA ILE A 137 10.11 -6.70 -9.04
C ILE A 137 10.24 -6.22 -7.60
N PHE A 138 9.12 -6.15 -6.89
CA PHE A 138 9.04 -5.57 -5.55
C PHE A 138 8.91 -6.70 -4.52
N LEU A 139 10.01 -6.99 -3.82
CA LEU A 139 10.12 -8.01 -2.78
C LEU A 139 9.78 -7.38 -1.42
N ALA A 140 8.51 -7.50 -1.04
CA ALA A 140 7.94 -6.72 0.06
C ALA A 140 8.23 -7.33 1.43
N MET A 141 8.16 -6.48 2.47
CA MET A 141 8.23 -6.91 3.88
C MET A 141 6.88 -7.33 4.46
N ILE A 142 5.76 -6.91 3.86
CA ILE A 142 4.40 -7.24 4.30
C ILE A 142 3.50 -7.58 3.12
N ASP A 143 2.42 -8.33 3.40
CA ASP A 143 1.44 -8.69 2.37
C ASP A 143 0.66 -7.46 1.86
N TRP A 144 0.30 -7.49 0.58
CA TRP A 144 -0.50 -6.47 -0.09
C TRP A 144 -1.82 -6.17 0.64
N THR A 145 -2.43 -7.19 1.25
CA THR A 145 -3.74 -7.11 1.93
C THR A 145 -3.64 -6.89 3.43
N TYR A 146 -2.46 -6.73 4.02
CA TYR A 146 -2.29 -6.59 5.46
C TYR A 146 -2.73 -5.19 5.96
N ARG A 147 -1.78 -4.28 6.18
CA ARG A 147 -2.02 -2.87 6.48
C ARG A 147 -1.43 -2.04 5.35
N PHE A 148 -2.20 -1.08 4.83
CA PHE A 148 -1.73 -0.23 3.75
C PHE A 148 -0.71 0.76 4.29
N GLN A 149 0.54 0.61 3.86
CA GLN A 149 1.71 1.33 4.36
C GLN A 149 2.62 1.69 3.18
N ARG A 150 3.84 2.14 3.48
CA ARG A 150 4.86 2.53 2.50
C ARG A 150 5.04 1.53 1.34
N PRO A 151 5.14 0.20 1.56
CA PRO A 151 5.35 -0.75 0.47
C PRO A 151 4.29 -0.63 -0.63
N GLN A 152 3.03 -0.58 -0.20
CA GLN A 152 1.91 -0.51 -1.12
C GLN A 152 1.77 0.89 -1.73
N HIS A 153 2.12 1.97 -1.01
CA HIS A 153 2.16 3.32 -1.60
C HIS A 153 3.20 3.44 -2.71
N LEU A 154 4.42 2.97 -2.47
CA LEU A 154 5.50 3.02 -3.45
C LEU A 154 5.17 2.15 -4.67
N ALA A 155 4.79 0.89 -4.46
CA ALA A 155 4.45 -0.01 -5.56
C ALA A 155 3.25 0.48 -6.38
N LYS A 156 2.18 0.96 -5.73
CA LYS A 156 1.02 1.56 -6.41
C LYS A 156 1.40 2.81 -7.19
N GLY A 157 2.19 3.70 -6.58
CA GLY A 157 2.62 4.94 -7.21
C GLY A 157 3.51 4.70 -8.42
N LEU A 158 4.46 3.77 -8.34
CA LEU A 158 5.29 3.36 -9.47
C LEU A 158 4.42 2.76 -10.58
N ALA A 159 3.45 1.90 -10.26
CA ALA A 159 2.52 1.39 -11.26
C ALA A 159 1.72 2.50 -11.95
N GLN A 160 1.31 3.54 -11.21
CA GLN A 160 0.63 4.73 -11.74
C GLN A 160 1.55 5.61 -12.61
N LYS A 161 2.88 5.51 -12.45
CA LYS A 161 3.88 6.16 -13.31
C LYS A 161 4.18 5.39 -14.60
N GLY A 162 3.52 4.25 -14.84
CA GLY A 162 3.64 3.47 -16.07
C GLY A 162 4.60 2.27 -16.00
N TYR A 163 5.20 1.99 -14.84
CA TYR A 163 5.98 0.76 -14.64
C TYR A 163 5.04 -0.44 -14.50
N ARG A 164 5.41 -1.61 -15.05
CA ARG A 164 4.82 -2.89 -14.62
C ARG A 164 5.47 -3.28 -13.31
N VAL A 165 4.66 -3.45 -12.27
CA VAL A 165 5.14 -3.73 -10.91
C VAL A 165 4.64 -5.10 -10.48
N TYR A 166 5.56 -6.00 -10.16
CA TYR A 166 5.30 -7.31 -9.57
C TYR A 166 5.57 -7.25 -8.08
N PHE A 167 4.52 -7.07 -7.28
CA PHE A 167 4.59 -7.03 -5.82
C PHE A 167 4.51 -8.45 -5.26
N ILE A 168 5.63 -8.96 -4.76
CA ILE A 168 5.75 -10.31 -4.21
C ILE A 168 5.53 -10.24 -2.70
N ASN A 169 4.48 -10.91 -2.23
CA ASN A 169 4.15 -11.01 -0.81
C ASN A 169 5.18 -11.89 -0.07
N PRO A 170 5.56 -11.54 1.18
CA PRO A 170 6.50 -12.31 1.99
C PRO A 170 5.88 -13.56 2.64
N THR A 171 4.55 -13.59 2.82
CA THR A 171 3.85 -14.78 3.32
C THR A 171 3.63 -15.76 2.18
N PHE A 172 3.83 -17.05 2.43
CA PHE A 172 3.71 -18.12 1.42
C PHE A 172 2.60 -19.12 1.72
N LEU A 173 1.60 -18.67 2.48
CA LEU A 173 0.41 -19.45 2.82
C LEU A 173 -0.59 -19.39 1.66
N GLY A 174 -0.53 -20.42 0.80
CA GLY A 174 -1.38 -20.57 -0.38
C GLY A 174 -0.94 -19.71 -1.57
N ARG A 175 -1.54 -19.98 -2.74
CA ARG A 175 -1.21 -19.29 -3.99
C ARG A 175 -2.23 -18.21 -4.33
N ASN A 176 -1.76 -17.00 -4.62
CA ASN A 176 -2.63 -15.89 -5.03
C ASN A 176 -1.95 -15.02 -6.11
N ARG A 177 -2.74 -14.55 -7.08
CA ARG A 177 -2.31 -13.55 -8.06
C ARG A 177 -3.47 -12.59 -8.31
N LYS A 178 -3.26 -11.30 -8.06
CA LYS A 178 -4.25 -10.25 -8.37
C LYS A 178 -3.57 -9.16 -9.20
N GLN A 179 -4.29 -8.68 -10.22
CA GLN A 179 -3.79 -7.63 -11.10
C GLN A 179 -4.76 -6.45 -11.10
N LYS A 180 -4.20 -5.24 -11.01
CA LYS A 180 -4.94 -3.97 -11.14
C LYS A 180 -4.09 -3.00 -11.94
N GLY A 181 -4.46 -2.79 -13.21
CA GLY A 181 -3.63 -2.02 -14.14
C GLY A 181 -2.25 -2.66 -14.31
N ASN A 182 -1.20 -1.87 -14.14
CA ASN A 182 0.20 -2.30 -14.25
C ASN A 182 0.76 -2.95 -12.97
N LEU A 183 -0.03 -3.03 -11.90
CA LEU A 183 0.39 -3.69 -10.65
C LEU A 183 -0.15 -5.12 -10.59
N VAL A 184 0.74 -6.06 -10.30
CA VAL A 184 0.43 -7.47 -10.07
C VAL A 184 0.93 -7.86 -8.68
N SER A 185 0.03 -8.19 -7.74
CA SER A 185 0.40 -8.78 -6.46
C SER A 185 0.45 -10.31 -6.57
N VAL A 186 1.52 -10.93 -6.09
CA VAL A 186 1.81 -12.36 -6.21
C VAL A 186 2.10 -12.95 -4.83
N THR A 187 1.44 -14.05 -4.50
CA THR A 187 1.74 -14.91 -3.36
C THR A 187 2.10 -16.29 -3.90
N PHE A 188 3.30 -16.75 -3.57
CA PHE A 188 3.73 -18.12 -3.84
C PHE A 188 3.32 -19.03 -2.70
N GLU A 189 3.00 -20.28 -2.99
CA GLU A 189 2.84 -21.31 -1.96
C GLU A 189 4.23 -21.92 -1.66
N ASN A 190 4.58 -22.16 -0.39
CA ASN A 190 5.86 -22.76 0.01
C ASN A 190 5.74 -23.40 1.40
N GLU A 191 6.61 -24.36 1.73
CA GLU A 191 6.64 -25.00 3.06
C GLU A 191 7.07 -24.00 4.15
N MET A 192 8.02 -23.11 3.86
CA MET A 192 8.33 -21.96 4.70
C MET A 192 7.16 -20.97 4.63
N PRO A 193 6.51 -20.64 5.76
CA PRO A 193 5.29 -19.86 5.73
C PRO A 193 5.53 -18.36 5.48
N ASN A 194 6.73 -17.84 5.77
CA ASN A 194 7.05 -16.44 5.61
C ASN A 194 8.57 -16.23 5.51
N ILE A 195 9.03 -15.47 4.52
CA ILE A 195 10.46 -15.21 4.32
C ILE A 195 11.11 -14.35 5.40
N ASN A 196 10.34 -13.54 6.13
CA ASN A 196 10.87 -12.73 7.22
C ASN A 196 11.30 -13.61 8.41
N GLY A 197 10.77 -14.83 8.49
CA GLY A 197 11.16 -15.87 9.46
C GLY A 197 12.11 -16.91 8.89
N LEU A 198 12.86 -16.58 7.82
CA LEU A 198 13.79 -17.49 7.16
C LEU A 198 14.73 -18.14 8.17
N SER A 199 14.74 -19.48 8.19
CA SER A 199 15.57 -20.29 9.07
C SER A 199 16.19 -21.52 8.38
N ASN A 200 15.83 -21.79 7.12
CA ASN A 200 16.23 -22.98 6.36
C ASN A 200 16.57 -22.62 4.90
N SER A 201 17.67 -23.16 4.38
CA SER A 201 18.18 -22.89 3.02
C SER A 201 17.43 -23.63 1.91
N LYS A 202 16.78 -24.77 2.20
CA LYS A 202 16.03 -25.55 1.19
C LYS A 202 14.81 -24.79 0.67
N ASP A 203 14.01 -24.22 1.57
CA ASP A 203 12.75 -23.55 1.24
C ASP A 203 12.98 -22.26 0.45
N LEU A 204 14.10 -21.59 0.73
CA LEU A 204 14.59 -20.45 -0.01
C LEU A 204 14.88 -20.78 -1.48
N PHE A 205 15.45 -21.94 -1.78
CA PHE A 205 15.71 -22.37 -3.17
C PHE A 205 14.42 -22.52 -3.99
N ASP A 206 13.36 -23.05 -3.37
CA ASP A 206 12.05 -23.16 -4.02
C ASP A 206 11.43 -21.76 -4.29
N ILE A 207 11.50 -20.84 -3.33
CA ILE A 207 11.08 -19.44 -3.54
C ILE A 207 11.88 -18.79 -4.66
N MET A 208 13.20 -18.92 -4.67
CA MET A 208 14.05 -18.40 -5.73
C MET A 208 13.62 -18.94 -7.10
N SER A 209 13.38 -20.25 -7.20
CA SER A 209 12.95 -20.89 -8.44
C SER A 209 11.58 -20.37 -8.92
N LYS A 210 10.64 -20.13 -7.99
CA LYS A 210 9.31 -19.58 -8.29
C LYS A 210 9.37 -18.12 -8.76
N VAL A 211 10.25 -17.31 -8.19
CA VAL A 211 10.50 -15.94 -8.66
C VAL A 211 11.15 -15.96 -10.05
N GLU A 212 12.11 -16.85 -10.30
CA GLU A 212 12.70 -17.03 -11.65
C GLU A 212 11.67 -17.52 -12.68
N ALA A 213 10.75 -18.40 -12.29
CA ALA A 213 9.65 -18.84 -13.14
C ALA A 213 8.73 -17.67 -13.49
N LEU A 214 8.39 -16.80 -12.53
CA LEU A 214 7.63 -15.57 -12.79
C LEU A 214 8.34 -14.67 -13.81
N VAL A 215 9.65 -14.41 -13.63
CA VAL A 215 10.47 -13.63 -14.57
C VAL A 215 10.36 -14.17 -16.01
N LYS A 216 10.49 -15.49 -16.18
CA LYS A 216 10.38 -16.14 -17.49
C LYS A 216 8.97 -16.09 -18.06
N MET A 217 7.95 -16.41 -17.25
CA MET A 217 6.55 -16.46 -17.67
C MET A 217 6.03 -15.09 -18.11
N GLU A 218 6.43 -14.03 -17.41
CA GLU A 218 6.00 -12.66 -17.68
C GLU A 218 6.87 -11.97 -18.75
N GLY A 219 7.88 -12.68 -19.27
CA GLY A 219 8.79 -12.18 -20.31
C GLY A 219 9.60 -10.98 -19.86
N ILE A 220 9.97 -10.91 -18.58
CA ILE A 220 10.71 -9.79 -17.99
C ILE A 220 12.15 -9.83 -18.52
N LYS A 221 12.51 -8.84 -19.34
CA LYS A 221 13.85 -8.72 -19.96
C LYS A 221 14.76 -7.75 -19.25
N ASN A 222 14.19 -6.65 -18.75
CA ASN A 222 14.87 -5.60 -18.00
C ASN A 222 14.02 -5.31 -16.77
N ALA A 223 14.62 -5.34 -15.60
CA ALA A 223 13.94 -4.98 -14.37
C ALA A 223 14.89 -4.41 -13.33
N ILE A 224 14.31 -3.68 -12.38
CA ILE A 224 14.94 -3.35 -11.11
C ILE A 224 14.23 -4.13 -10.01
N VAL A 225 15.01 -4.76 -9.14
CA VAL A 225 14.51 -5.47 -7.96
C VAL A 225 14.53 -4.50 -6.79
N ILE A 226 13.36 -4.18 -6.22
CA ILE A 226 13.25 -3.43 -4.97
C ILE A 226 13.04 -4.43 -3.85
N SER A 227 13.85 -4.36 -2.79
CA SER A 227 13.68 -5.20 -1.60
C SER A 227 13.49 -4.35 -0.35
N GLU A 228 12.59 -4.77 0.54
CA GLU A 228 12.31 -4.06 1.80
C GLU A 228 12.76 -4.81 3.06
N TYR A 229 13.21 -6.06 2.91
CA TYR A 229 13.62 -6.89 4.05
C TYR A 229 14.87 -7.71 3.70
N PRO A 230 15.88 -7.77 4.58
CA PRO A 230 17.19 -8.33 4.25
C PRO A 230 17.14 -9.82 3.89
N THR A 231 16.19 -10.60 4.39
CA THR A 231 16.10 -12.05 4.08
C THR A 231 15.78 -12.35 2.62
N TRP A 232 15.42 -11.33 1.83
CA TRP A 232 15.34 -11.41 0.37
C TRP A 232 16.71 -11.34 -0.33
N ALA A 233 17.81 -11.06 0.37
CA ALA A 233 19.14 -10.90 -0.23
C ALA A 233 19.55 -12.07 -1.15
N PRO A 234 19.30 -13.35 -0.81
CA PRO A 234 19.64 -14.46 -1.72
C PRO A 234 18.84 -14.44 -3.02
N VAL A 235 17.56 -14.06 -2.98
CA VAL A 235 16.71 -13.90 -4.17
C VAL A 235 17.22 -12.73 -5.03
N CYS A 236 17.55 -11.60 -4.40
CA CYS A 236 18.11 -10.43 -5.07
C CYS A 236 19.44 -10.77 -5.76
N HIS A 237 20.36 -11.42 -5.04
CA HIS A 237 21.66 -11.84 -5.56
C HIS A 237 21.50 -12.76 -6.78
N ARG A 238 20.57 -13.71 -6.72
CA ARG A 238 20.28 -14.62 -7.83
C ARG A 238 19.74 -13.89 -9.07
N LEU A 239 18.79 -12.98 -8.89
CA LEU A 239 18.24 -12.19 -9.99
C LEU A 239 19.29 -11.29 -10.63
N LYS A 240 20.12 -10.64 -9.81
CA LYS A 240 21.25 -9.82 -10.26
C LYS A 240 22.27 -10.65 -11.04
N LYS A 241 22.72 -11.79 -10.50
CA LYS A 241 23.72 -12.66 -11.13
C LYS A 241 23.24 -13.28 -12.44
N ARG A 242 21.97 -13.69 -12.51
CA ARG A 242 21.43 -14.42 -13.69
C ARG A 242 20.93 -13.50 -14.78
N TYR A 243 20.29 -12.38 -14.43
CA TYR A 243 19.62 -11.50 -15.38
C TYR A 243 20.22 -10.10 -15.46
N GLY A 244 21.18 -9.76 -14.59
CA GLY A 244 21.78 -8.42 -14.56
C GLY A 244 20.84 -7.34 -14.02
N PHE A 245 19.76 -7.72 -13.31
CA PHE A 245 18.81 -6.76 -12.76
C PHE A 245 19.45 -5.98 -11.61
N PRO A 246 19.48 -4.63 -11.67
CA PRO A 246 19.91 -3.82 -10.54
C PRO A 246 19.04 -4.05 -9.32
N VAL A 247 19.64 -3.91 -8.13
CA VAL A 247 18.96 -4.09 -6.84
C VAL A 247 18.89 -2.76 -6.11
N ALA A 248 17.71 -2.39 -5.66
CA ALA A 248 17.48 -1.24 -4.79
C ALA A 248 16.93 -1.73 -3.44
N PHE A 249 17.56 -1.32 -2.34
CA PHE A 249 17.15 -1.70 -0.99
C PHE A 249 16.44 -0.54 -0.28
N ASP A 250 15.14 -0.71 0.04
CA ASP A 250 14.39 0.18 0.91
C ASP A 250 14.73 -0.17 2.36
N TYR A 251 15.68 0.56 2.93
CA TYR A 251 16.15 0.35 4.29
C TYR A 251 15.22 1.07 5.26
N LEU A 252 14.21 0.32 5.71
CA LEU A 252 13.09 0.82 6.50
C LEU A 252 13.34 0.81 8.00
N ASP A 253 13.93 -0.28 8.46
CA ASP A 253 14.16 -0.61 9.85
C ASP A 253 15.46 -1.43 9.92
N ASP A 254 16.25 -1.19 10.95
CA ASP A 254 17.35 -2.07 11.29
C ASP A 254 16.97 -2.88 12.52
N VAL A 255 16.35 -4.03 12.28
CA VAL A 255 15.92 -4.92 13.36
C VAL A 255 17.08 -5.33 14.27
N ARG A 256 18.34 -5.24 13.79
CA ARG A 256 19.53 -5.46 14.62
C ARG A 256 19.60 -4.52 15.83
N ASP A 257 19.03 -3.33 15.70
CA ASP A 257 19.01 -2.30 16.74
C ASP A 257 17.81 -2.45 17.71
N PHE A 258 16.84 -3.33 17.46
CA PHE A 258 15.56 -3.34 18.18
C PHE A 258 15.51 -4.24 19.42
N THR A 259 16.44 -5.18 19.57
CA THR A 259 16.48 -6.10 20.72
C THR A 259 17.90 -6.31 21.24
N HIS A 260 18.05 -6.38 22.57
CA HIS A 260 19.25 -6.94 23.23
C HIS A 260 19.40 -8.47 23.04
N LEU A 261 18.55 -9.08 22.22
CA LEU A 261 18.66 -10.49 21.84
C LEU A 261 19.60 -10.61 20.66
N GLU A 262 20.47 -11.60 20.69
CA GLU A 262 21.27 -12.00 19.53
C GLU A 262 20.32 -12.30 18.37
N HIS A 263 20.38 -11.47 17.33
CA HIS A 263 19.75 -11.79 16.04
C HIS A 263 20.38 -13.06 15.49
N SER A 264 19.63 -13.84 14.72
CA SER A 264 20.22 -15.00 14.07
C SER A 264 21.41 -14.54 13.21
N GLU A 265 22.50 -15.29 13.25
CA GLU A 265 23.69 -15.06 12.40
C GLU A 265 23.27 -14.86 10.94
N LEU A 266 22.29 -15.66 10.50
CA LEU A 266 21.65 -15.54 9.19
C LEU A 266 21.04 -14.17 8.89
N LEU A 267 20.36 -13.52 9.84
CA LEU A 267 19.76 -12.21 9.61
C LEU A 267 20.84 -11.12 9.46
N ASN A 268 21.91 -11.20 10.24
CA ASN A 268 23.05 -10.30 10.11
C ASN A 268 23.74 -10.48 8.76
N GLU A 269 23.99 -11.73 8.34
CA GLU A 269 24.52 -12.05 7.02
C GLU A 269 23.62 -11.53 5.90
N CYS A 270 22.29 -11.66 6.05
CA CYS A 270 21.33 -11.15 5.08
C CYS A 270 21.39 -9.61 4.96
N PHE A 271 21.59 -8.89 6.07
CA PHE A 271 21.80 -7.44 6.00
C PHE A 271 23.09 -7.10 5.26
N ASP A 272 24.20 -7.73 5.62
CA ASP A 272 25.50 -7.45 5.01
C ASP A 272 25.48 -7.77 3.51
N GLN A 273 24.88 -8.91 3.13
CA GLN A 273 24.65 -9.26 1.73
C GLN A 273 23.75 -8.25 1.02
N MET A 274 22.67 -7.77 1.66
CA MET A 274 21.79 -6.77 1.05
C MET A 274 22.53 -5.48 0.73
N PHE A 275 23.38 -4.99 1.64
CA PHE A 275 24.21 -3.80 1.38
C PHE A 275 25.23 -4.04 0.26
N GLU A 276 25.86 -5.22 0.22
CA GLU A 276 26.85 -5.60 -0.80
C GLU A 276 26.23 -5.65 -2.21
N ILE A 277 25.05 -6.27 -2.35
CA ILE A 277 24.44 -6.48 -3.66
C ILE A 277 23.64 -5.28 -4.17
N SER A 278 23.30 -4.32 -3.31
CA SER A 278 22.46 -3.17 -3.68
C SER A 278 23.22 -2.14 -4.52
N ASP A 279 22.64 -1.77 -5.66
CA ASP A 279 23.12 -0.68 -6.52
C ASP A 279 22.58 0.69 -6.06
N LEU A 280 21.48 0.68 -5.29
CA LEU A 280 20.90 1.84 -4.62
C LEU A 280 20.39 1.41 -3.25
N VAL A 281 20.69 2.18 -2.21
CA VAL A 281 20.03 2.03 -0.90
C VAL A 281 19.23 3.30 -0.63
N PHE A 282 17.96 3.17 -0.28
CA PHE A 282 17.16 4.33 0.12
C PHE A 282 16.57 4.14 1.50
N ALA A 283 16.80 5.10 2.37
CA ALA A 283 16.53 4.99 3.80
C ALA A 283 15.33 5.83 4.23
N SER A 284 14.55 5.30 5.17
CA SER A 284 13.31 5.94 5.66
C SER A 284 13.55 7.10 6.63
N SER A 285 14.75 7.19 7.23
CA SER A 285 15.15 8.19 8.22
C SER A 285 16.63 8.56 8.10
N SER A 286 16.99 9.71 8.68
CA SER A 286 18.38 10.20 8.68
C SER A 286 19.31 9.24 9.43
N TYR A 287 18.84 8.66 10.53
CA TYR A 287 19.61 7.66 11.29
C TYR A 287 19.97 6.44 10.41
N LEU A 288 19.01 5.90 9.67
CA LEU A 288 19.25 4.78 8.77
C LEU A 288 20.09 5.18 7.56
N PHE A 289 19.90 6.40 7.04
CA PHE A 289 20.71 6.95 5.96
C PHE A 289 22.19 7.05 6.36
N ASP A 290 22.48 7.61 7.53
CA ASP A 290 23.85 7.72 8.06
C ASP A 290 24.51 6.36 8.28
N LYS A 291 23.73 5.31 8.58
CA LYS A 291 24.22 3.91 8.63
C LYS A 291 24.49 3.38 7.23
N ALA A 292 23.54 3.57 6.30
CA ALA A 292 23.64 3.10 4.92
C ALA A 292 24.83 3.70 4.17
N GLU A 293 25.10 5.00 4.33
CA GLU A 293 26.23 5.68 3.67
C GLU A 293 27.61 5.13 4.07
N ARG A 294 27.71 4.44 5.21
CA ARG A 294 28.95 3.78 5.64
C ARG A 294 29.18 2.46 4.91
N GLN A 295 28.14 1.88 4.32
CA GLN A 295 28.16 0.56 3.70
C GLN A 295 27.95 0.62 2.17
N ASN A 296 27.28 1.66 1.67
CA ASN A 296 26.98 1.82 0.25
C ASN A 296 27.23 3.28 -0.19
N SER A 297 27.82 3.44 -1.39
CA SER A 297 28.18 4.76 -1.93
C SER A 297 27.03 5.45 -2.66
N ASN A 298 25.96 4.73 -3.00
CA ASN A 298 24.78 5.27 -3.66
C ASN A 298 23.57 5.18 -2.73
N CYS A 299 23.37 6.23 -1.94
CA CYS A 299 22.32 6.32 -0.95
C CYS A 299 21.33 7.46 -1.24
N LEU A 300 20.05 7.24 -0.94
CA LEU A 300 18.99 8.23 -1.02
C LEU A 300 18.23 8.31 0.31
N LEU A 301 18.14 9.50 0.91
CA LEU A 301 17.24 9.71 2.03
C LEU A 301 15.80 9.88 1.51
N LEU A 302 15.01 8.81 1.54
CA LEU A 302 13.61 8.79 1.11
C LEU A 302 12.68 8.58 2.31
N ARG A 303 12.40 9.68 3.00
CA ARG A 303 11.46 9.70 4.14
C ARG A 303 10.07 9.22 3.77
N ASN A 304 9.30 8.82 4.79
CA ASN A 304 7.89 8.51 4.60
C ASN A 304 7.10 9.75 4.12
N GLY A 305 5.88 9.48 3.65
CA GLY A 305 4.94 10.50 3.23
C GLY A 305 3.53 10.23 3.77
N THR A 306 2.56 10.89 3.16
CA THR A 306 1.12 10.73 3.46
C THR A 306 0.30 10.68 2.17
N GLU A 307 -0.94 10.23 2.27
CA GLU A 307 -1.96 10.49 1.24
C GLU A 307 -2.69 11.78 1.62
N PHE A 308 -2.19 12.93 1.15
CA PHE A 308 -2.70 14.24 1.56
C PHE A 308 -4.20 14.35 1.33
N ALA A 309 -4.68 13.95 0.16
CA ALA A 309 -6.10 14.01 -0.18
C ALA A 309 -7.00 13.13 0.70
N HIS A 310 -6.47 12.03 1.24
CA HIS A 310 -7.21 11.16 2.16
C HIS A 310 -7.45 11.87 3.49
N PHE A 311 -6.39 12.38 4.11
CA PHE A 311 -6.46 13.01 5.43
C PHE A 311 -6.99 14.46 5.40
N TYR A 312 -6.86 15.16 4.27
CA TYR A 312 -7.44 16.49 4.07
C TYR A 312 -8.97 16.50 4.19
N GLN A 313 -9.65 15.36 4.07
CA GLN A 313 -11.08 15.24 4.36
C GLN A 313 -11.44 15.65 5.80
N ALA A 314 -10.49 15.54 6.73
CA ALA A 314 -10.65 15.94 8.13
C ALA A 314 -10.49 17.46 8.35
N TYR A 315 -10.15 18.23 7.31
CA TYR A 315 -9.95 19.68 7.37
C TYR A 315 -11.25 20.48 7.54
N GLU A 316 -12.39 19.92 7.12
CA GLU A 316 -13.68 20.61 7.18
C GLU A 316 -14.08 21.06 8.59
N LYS A 317 -14.94 22.10 8.66
CA LYS A 317 -15.43 22.67 9.92
C LYS A 317 -15.89 21.58 10.89
N ARG A 318 -15.29 21.65 12.08
CA ARG A 318 -15.47 20.75 13.20
C ARG A 318 -16.82 20.97 13.89
N GLU A 319 -17.44 19.88 14.33
CA GLU A 319 -18.46 19.94 15.36
C GLU A 319 -17.78 20.11 16.72
N GLN A 320 -18.12 21.18 17.45
CA GLN A 320 -17.49 21.50 18.72
C GLN A 320 -17.89 20.47 19.78
N SER A 321 -16.91 19.77 20.34
CA SER A 321 -17.12 18.89 21.50
C SER A 321 -17.20 19.70 22.79
N GLU A 322 -17.83 19.14 23.82
CA GLU A 322 -17.92 19.76 25.15
C GLU A 322 -16.54 19.93 25.81
N ARG A 323 -15.63 18.99 25.55
CA ARG A 323 -14.26 18.96 26.06
C ARG A 323 -13.25 18.96 24.91
N PRO A 324 -12.06 19.58 25.07
CA PRO A 324 -10.99 19.45 24.09
C PRO A 324 -10.56 17.99 23.93
N VAL A 325 -10.24 17.59 22.69
CA VAL A 325 -9.88 16.21 22.33
C VAL A 325 -8.40 16.12 21.97
N VAL A 326 -7.64 15.40 22.78
CA VAL A 326 -6.26 14.97 22.49
C VAL A 326 -6.31 13.61 21.82
N GLY A 327 -5.82 13.51 20.58
CA GLY A 327 -6.02 12.34 19.76
C GLY A 327 -4.73 11.65 19.32
N TYR A 328 -4.76 10.31 19.33
CA TYR A 328 -3.75 9.47 18.72
C TYR A 328 -4.42 8.37 17.90
N TYR A 329 -3.83 8.05 16.76
CA TYR A 329 -4.11 6.78 16.12
C TYR A 329 -2.82 6.12 15.64
N GLY A 330 -2.79 4.79 15.70
CA GLY A 330 -1.65 3.96 15.37
C GLY A 330 -1.60 2.75 16.30
N GLU A 331 -0.69 1.82 16.02
CA GLU A 331 -0.47 0.72 16.95
C GLU A 331 -0.04 1.27 18.33
N ILE A 332 -0.54 0.66 19.40
CA ILE A 332 -0.22 0.96 20.78
C ILE A 332 0.58 -0.23 21.28
N SER A 333 1.89 -0.20 21.08
CA SER A 333 2.80 -1.29 21.43
C SER A 333 3.81 -0.82 22.47
N ASN A 334 4.86 -1.60 22.72
CA ASN A 334 5.91 -1.33 23.70
C ASN A 334 6.69 -0.02 23.49
N TRP A 335 6.58 0.60 22.32
CA TRP A 335 7.16 1.89 21.96
C TRP A 335 6.21 3.08 22.14
N PHE A 336 4.94 2.83 22.45
CA PHE A 336 4.01 3.88 22.83
C PHE A 336 4.24 4.24 24.30
N ASP A 337 4.44 5.52 24.60
CA ASP A 337 4.66 6.00 25.97
C ASP A 337 3.32 6.13 26.71
N ASP A 338 2.78 5.00 27.14
CA ASP A 338 1.56 4.90 27.92
C ASP A 338 1.65 5.70 29.24
N ARG A 339 2.83 5.72 29.87
CA ARG A 339 3.06 6.43 31.13
C ARG A 339 2.93 7.94 30.96
N LEU A 340 3.47 8.49 29.88
CA LEU A 340 3.30 9.89 29.51
C LEU A 340 1.82 10.22 29.27
N MET A 341 1.09 9.34 28.58
CA MET A 341 -0.33 9.54 28.31
C MET A 341 -1.19 9.44 29.59
N VAL A 342 -0.89 8.50 30.50
CA VAL A 342 -1.51 8.42 31.83
C VAL A 342 -1.24 9.70 32.62
N TYR A 343 -0.01 10.19 32.61
CA TYR A 343 0.35 11.44 33.27
C TYR A 343 -0.44 12.63 32.70
N ALA A 344 -0.53 12.74 31.38
CA ALA A 344 -1.26 13.81 30.71
C ALA A 344 -2.76 13.76 31.04
N ALA A 345 -3.38 12.58 30.94
CA ALA A 345 -4.80 12.40 31.22
C ALA A 345 -5.18 12.71 32.68
N LYS A 346 -4.32 12.36 33.65
CA LYS A 346 -4.51 12.72 35.07
C LYS A 346 -4.39 14.22 35.34
N ASN A 347 -3.54 14.94 34.60
CA ASN A 347 -3.31 16.38 34.77
C ASN A 347 -4.24 17.27 33.93
N LEU A 348 -5.04 16.66 33.05
CA LEU A 348 -6.02 17.32 32.18
C LEU A 348 -7.39 16.60 32.24
N PRO A 349 -8.02 16.48 33.43
CA PRO A 349 -9.30 15.77 33.58
C PRO A 349 -10.47 16.41 32.79
N GLU A 350 -10.32 17.66 32.37
CA GLU A 350 -11.25 18.42 31.54
C GLU A 350 -11.07 18.19 30.02
N TYR A 351 -10.09 17.36 29.62
CA TYR A 351 -9.78 17.00 28.24
C TYR A 351 -10.15 15.54 28.01
N ASP A 352 -10.62 15.20 26.82
CA ASP A 352 -10.81 13.82 26.39
C ASP A 352 -9.57 13.32 25.64
N PHE A 353 -9.08 12.14 25.99
CA PHE A 353 -7.97 11.47 25.32
C PHE A 353 -8.51 10.31 24.48
N VAL A 354 -8.47 10.46 23.15
CA VAL A 354 -8.98 9.45 22.21
C VAL A 354 -7.81 8.70 21.58
N LEU A 355 -7.63 7.44 21.98
CA LEU A 355 -6.52 6.59 21.57
C LEU A 355 -7.05 5.43 20.71
N ILE A 356 -6.59 5.36 19.46
CA ILE A 356 -7.14 4.46 18.45
C ILE A 356 -6.03 3.55 17.93
N GLY A 357 -6.16 2.25 18.16
CA GLY A 357 -5.09 1.32 17.82
C GLY A 357 -5.30 -0.08 18.36
N ASN A 358 -4.68 -1.05 17.68
CA ASN A 358 -4.42 -2.34 18.30
C ASN A 358 -3.46 -2.12 19.47
N HIS A 359 -3.80 -2.65 20.65
CA HIS A 359 -3.03 -2.52 21.88
C HIS A 359 -2.60 -3.88 22.47
N THR A 360 -2.62 -4.95 21.66
CA THR A 360 -2.25 -6.31 22.11
C THR A 360 -0.87 -6.37 22.74
N TYR A 361 0.06 -5.51 22.31
CA TYR A 361 1.44 -5.45 22.81
C TYR A 361 1.74 -4.17 23.60
N GLY A 362 0.72 -3.38 23.94
CA GLY A 362 0.84 -2.15 24.72
C GLY A 362 0.46 -2.35 26.18
N HIS A 363 0.85 -1.41 27.03
CA HIS A 363 0.48 -1.37 28.45
C HIS A 363 -0.62 -0.32 28.65
N VAL A 364 -1.88 -0.74 28.55
CA VAL A 364 -3.04 0.18 28.57
C VAL A 364 -3.87 0.11 29.86
N GLU A 365 -3.50 -0.76 30.80
CA GLU A 365 -4.31 -1.06 31.99
C GLU A 365 -4.55 0.17 32.87
N GLU A 366 -3.58 1.08 32.96
CA GLU A 366 -3.73 2.34 33.68
C GLU A 366 -4.53 3.39 32.90
N LEU A 367 -4.46 3.35 31.56
CA LEU A 367 -5.25 4.23 30.69
C LEU A 367 -6.73 3.87 30.74
N GLU A 368 -7.07 2.58 30.79
CA GLU A 368 -8.45 2.07 30.89
C GLU A 368 -9.19 2.53 32.15
N LYS A 369 -8.46 2.83 33.22
CA LYS A 369 -9.03 3.27 34.51
C LYS A 369 -9.41 4.75 34.53
N LEU A 370 -8.97 5.53 33.54
CA LEU A 370 -9.17 6.99 33.51
C LEU A 370 -10.46 7.33 32.76
N SER A 371 -11.37 8.03 33.44
CA SER A 371 -12.71 8.36 32.90
C SER A 371 -12.70 9.29 31.70
N ASN A 372 -11.58 9.97 31.45
CA ASN A 372 -11.37 10.86 30.32
C ASN A 372 -10.52 10.23 29.20
N VAL A 373 -10.21 8.93 29.27
CA VAL A 373 -9.51 8.19 28.21
C VAL A 373 -10.48 7.25 27.49
N LYS A 374 -10.47 7.29 26.16
CA LYS A 374 -11.26 6.43 25.27
C LYS A 374 -10.32 5.60 24.41
N LEU A 375 -10.20 4.31 24.72
CA LEU A 375 -9.49 3.32 23.91
C LEU A 375 -10.47 2.71 22.91
N LEU A 376 -10.33 3.04 21.62
CA LEU A 376 -11.33 2.66 20.60
C LEU A 376 -10.98 1.39 19.81
N GLY A 377 -9.83 0.77 20.11
CA GLY A 377 -9.30 -0.37 19.36
C GLY A 377 -8.84 0.01 17.95
N GLU A 378 -8.45 -1.00 17.16
CA GLU A 378 -8.07 -0.82 15.76
C GLU A 378 -9.27 -0.38 14.90
N LYS A 379 -9.05 0.59 14.00
CA LYS A 379 -10.06 1.08 13.06
C LYS A 379 -9.58 0.94 11.62
N PRO A 380 -10.49 0.71 10.65
CA PRO A 380 -10.14 0.70 9.24
C PRO A 380 -9.47 2.02 8.83
N TYR A 381 -8.42 1.94 8.01
CA TYR A 381 -7.67 3.10 7.52
C TYR A 381 -8.56 4.18 6.88
N GLY A 382 -9.63 3.76 6.18
CA GLY A 382 -10.61 4.64 5.56
C GLY A 382 -11.41 5.51 6.54
N GLU A 383 -11.55 5.09 7.80
CA GLU A 383 -12.31 5.80 8.83
C GLU A 383 -11.45 6.81 9.61
N LEU A 384 -10.12 6.72 9.54
CA LEU A 384 -9.20 7.56 10.31
C LEU A 384 -9.41 9.07 10.11
N PRO A 385 -9.70 9.60 8.89
CA PRO A 385 -10.02 11.02 8.72
C PRO A 385 -11.24 11.46 9.54
N GLY A 386 -12.24 10.60 9.73
CA GLY A 386 -13.41 10.91 10.56
C GLY A 386 -13.05 11.12 12.03
N TYR A 387 -12.16 10.27 12.57
CA TYR A 387 -11.64 10.44 13.92
C TYR A 387 -10.70 11.65 14.02
N LEU A 388 -9.81 11.83 13.04
CA LEU A 388 -8.89 12.96 12.98
C LEU A 388 -9.63 14.30 13.01
N LYS A 389 -10.79 14.39 12.35
CA LYS A 389 -11.66 15.57 12.38
C LYS A 389 -12.02 16.01 13.80
N SER A 390 -12.22 15.05 14.72
CA SER A 390 -12.61 15.31 16.11
C SER A 390 -11.48 15.85 16.99
N PHE A 391 -10.21 15.61 16.63
CA PHE A 391 -9.05 15.99 17.43
C PHE A 391 -8.83 17.51 17.44
N ASP A 392 -8.62 18.10 18.61
CA ASP A 392 -8.09 19.47 18.76
C ASP A 392 -6.58 19.48 18.54
N VAL A 393 -5.90 18.54 19.20
CA VAL A 393 -4.45 18.37 19.15
C VAL A 393 -4.16 16.90 18.95
N ALA A 394 -3.29 16.61 17.98
CA ALA A 394 -2.84 15.25 17.73
C ALA A 394 -1.51 15.01 18.46
N VAL A 395 -1.32 13.81 18.99
CA VAL A 395 -0.10 13.45 19.72
C VAL A 395 0.68 12.33 19.05
N ILE A 396 2.00 12.36 19.20
CA ILE A 396 2.90 11.24 18.81
C ILE A 396 3.77 10.90 20.04
N PRO A 397 3.23 10.16 21.02
CA PRO A 397 3.89 9.91 22.30
C PRO A 397 4.73 8.64 22.22
N PHE A 398 5.82 8.67 21.45
CA PHE A 398 6.69 7.50 21.33
C PHE A 398 7.77 7.52 22.40
N ASP A 399 8.04 6.40 23.05
CA ASP A 399 9.05 6.30 24.10
C ASP A 399 10.44 6.51 23.50
N ALA A 400 10.95 7.74 23.62
CA ALA A 400 12.23 8.16 23.05
C ALA A 400 13.44 7.42 23.66
N SER A 401 13.25 6.65 24.74
CA SER A 401 14.29 5.77 25.28
C SER A 401 14.48 4.48 24.47
N ARG A 402 13.55 4.14 23.57
CA ARG A 402 13.64 2.95 22.73
C ARG A 402 14.51 3.21 21.50
N ASP A 403 15.48 2.33 21.25
CA ASP A 403 16.38 2.45 20.11
C ASP A 403 15.65 2.47 18.76
N LEU A 404 14.54 1.74 18.63
CA LEU A 404 13.73 1.73 17.41
C LEU A 404 13.20 3.12 17.01
N ILE A 405 13.02 4.03 17.98
CA ILE A 405 12.54 5.39 17.71
C ILE A 405 13.59 6.21 16.96
N LYS A 406 14.88 5.87 17.07
CA LYS A 406 15.95 6.53 16.31
C LYS A 406 15.77 6.40 14.80
N ALA A 407 15.29 5.23 14.36
CA ALA A 407 15.03 4.93 12.95
C ALA A 407 13.65 5.42 12.46
N THR A 408 12.76 5.83 13.36
CA THR A 408 11.35 6.06 13.04
C THR A 408 11.12 7.41 12.37
N ASN A 409 10.63 7.41 11.12
CA ASN A 409 10.00 8.58 10.49
C ASN A 409 8.46 8.46 10.54
N PRO A 410 7.77 9.11 11.49
CA PRO A 410 6.38 8.80 11.80
C PRO A 410 5.42 9.34 10.74
N VAL A 411 4.71 8.45 10.03
CA VAL A 411 3.68 8.84 9.03
C VAL A 411 2.61 9.77 9.61
N LYS A 412 2.25 9.56 10.89
CA LYS A 412 1.24 10.34 11.63
C LYS A 412 1.54 11.83 11.60
N PHE A 413 2.82 12.22 11.61
CA PHE A 413 3.21 13.62 11.50
C PHE A 413 2.64 14.27 10.23
N TYR A 414 2.85 13.65 9.07
CA TYR A 414 2.36 14.17 7.79
C TYR A 414 0.83 14.05 7.66
N GLU A 415 0.24 13.00 8.20
CA GLU A 415 -1.22 12.79 8.17
C GLU A 415 -1.96 13.83 9.02
N TYR A 416 -1.48 14.13 10.22
CA TYR A 416 -2.05 15.17 11.09
C TYR A 416 -1.93 16.56 10.47
N LEU A 417 -0.77 16.87 9.88
CA LEU A 417 -0.57 18.13 9.14
C LEU A 417 -1.47 18.24 7.90
N SER A 418 -1.82 17.12 7.26
CA SER A 418 -2.76 17.10 6.12
C SER A 418 -4.16 17.56 6.51
N ALA A 419 -4.53 17.45 7.79
CA ALA A 419 -5.77 17.96 8.35
C ALA A 419 -5.59 19.31 9.09
N GLY A 420 -4.42 19.94 8.97
CA GLY A 420 -4.11 21.22 9.61
C GLY A 420 -3.93 21.14 11.13
N LYS A 421 -3.82 19.94 11.71
CA LYS A 421 -3.76 19.73 13.17
C LYS A 421 -2.44 20.22 13.76
N LYS A 422 -2.51 20.72 14.98
CA LYS A 422 -1.35 20.96 15.83
C LYS A 422 -0.87 19.64 16.42
N ILE A 423 0.44 19.51 16.59
CA ILE A 423 1.09 18.26 17.00
C ILE A 423 1.94 18.49 18.24
N VAL A 424 1.74 17.66 19.25
CA VAL A 424 2.63 17.55 20.40
C VAL A 424 3.21 16.13 20.43
N ALA A 425 4.53 16.01 20.45
CA ALA A 425 5.20 14.71 20.38
C ALA A 425 6.36 14.62 21.37
N THR A 426 6.84 13.41 21.60
CA THR A 426 8.14 13.19 22.25
C THR A 426 9.28 13.59 21.30
N GLU A 427 10.51 13.67 21.80
CA GLU A 427 11.68 14.07 21.01
C GLU A 427 12.15 12.91 20.10
N ILE A 428 11.42 12.70 19.01
CA ILE A 428 11.78 11.75 17.94
C ILE A 428 12.83 12.43 17.04
N PRO A 429 14.00 11.81 16.75
CA PRO A 429 15.07 12.44 15.95
C PRO A 429 14.59 13.00 14.61
N GLU A 430 13.74 12.26 13.90
CA GLU A 430 13.18 12.68 12.61
C GLU A 430 12.21 13.87 12.69
N LEU A 431 11.72 14.22 13.88
CA LEU A 431 10.88 15.39 14.11
C LEU A 431 11.68 16.60 14.60
N MET A 432 12.90 16.42 15.10
CA MET A 432 13.73 17.52 15.62
C MET A 432 13.94 18.67 14.64
N PRO A 433 14.13 18.46 13.31
CA PRO A 433 14.23 19.55 12.35
C PRO A 433 12.97 20.42 12.24
N TYR A 434 11.83 19.96 12.75
CA TYR A 434 10.53 20.66 12.69
C TYR A 434 10.05 21.17 14.05
N ARG A 435 10.91 21.07 15.08
CA ARG A 435 10.60 21.51 16.44
C ARG A 435 10.25 22.99 16.48
N ASN A 436 9.18 23.33 17.20
CA ASN A 436 8.66 24.70 17.35
C ASN A 436 8.18 25.35 16.04
N GLU A 437 8.18 24.63 14.92
CA GLU A 437 7.59 25.09 13.66
C GLU A 437 6.33 24.28 13.33
N TYR A 438 6.43 22.96 13.28
CA TYR A 438 5.31 22.07 12.92
C TYR A 438 4.89 21.14 14.05
N ALA A 439 5.74 20.93 15.06
CA ALA A 439 5.41 20.17 16.26
C ALA A 439 6.13 20.72 17.50
N LEU A 440 5.47 20.66 18.65
CA LEU A 440 6.10 20.90 19.95
C LEU A 440 6.61 19.58 20.52
N LEU A 441 7.90 19.53 20.84
CA LEU A 441 8.59 18.28 21.23
C LEU A 441 9.10 18.34 22.67
N SER A 442 8.72 17.36 23.48
CA SER A 442 9.22 17.20 24.86
C SER A 442 9.10 15.75 25.35
N ASN A 443 10.16 15.24 25.97
CA ASN A 443 10.12 13.99 26.75
C ASN A 443 9.72 14.23 28.22
N GLU A 444 9.72 15.49 28.66
CA GLU A 444 9.39 15.84 30.04
C GLU A 444 7.87 15.94 30.20
N PRO A 445 7.22 15.15 31.09
CA PRO A 445 5.77 15.06 31.15
C PRO A 445 5.06 16.38 31.46
N SER A 446 5.61 17.21 32.36
CA SER A 446 4.96 18.47 32.72
C SER A 446 4.99 19.47 31.56
N ARG A 447 6.12 19.53 30.84
CA ARG A 447 6.24 20.35 29.63
C ARG A 447 5.38 19.84 28.48
N PHE A 448 5.26 18.51 28.30
CA PHE A 448 4.36 17.91 27.31
C PHE A 448 2.89 18.33 27.56
N VAL A 449 2.44 18.25 28.81
CA VAL A 449 1.10 18.74 29.22
C VAL A 449 0.96 20.24 28.97
N GLY A 450 1.98 21.04 29.28
CA GLY A 450 2.02 22.46 28.96
C GLY A 450 1.78 22.73 27.48
N TYR A 451 2.44 21.98 26.59
CA TYR A 451 2.26 22.09 25.14
C TYR A 451 0.87 21.71 24.65
N LEU A 452 0.20 20.74 25.28
CA LEU A 452 -1.20 20.44 24.96
C LEU A 452 -2.10 21.65 25.24
N LYS A 453 -1.91 22.31 26.41
CA LYS A 453 -2.66 23.52 26.78
C LYS A 453 -2.35 24.67 25.83
N GLU A 454 -1.08 24.94 25.56
CA GLU A 454 -0.65 25.99 24.63
C GLU A 454 -1.26 25.81 23.23
N CYS A 455 -1.31 24.58 22.71
CA CYS A 455 -1.94 24.28 21.44
C CYS A 455 -3.44 24.57 21.43
N ILE A 456 -4.17 24.19 22.49
CA ILE A 456 -5.62 24.36 22.59
C ILE A 456 -5.99 25.83 22.82
N GLU A 457 -5.19 26.57 23.56
CA GLU A 457 -5.38 28.00 23.81
C GLU A 457 -4.90 28.89 22.65
N GLY A 458 -4.20 28.33 21.67
CA GLY A 458 -3.67 29.09 20.53
C GLY A 458 -2.42 29.90 20.85
N ARG A 459 -1.65 29.50 21.86
CA ARG A 459 -0.42 30.17 22.33
C ARG A 459 0.87 29.40 21.98
N ASP A 460 0.77 28.37 21.15
CA ASP A 460 1.84 27.42 20.80
C ASP A 460 2.94 27.99 19.87
N GLY A 461 2.64 29.02 19.10
CA GLY A 461 3.61 29.62 18.17
C GLY A 461 3.96 28.75 16.95
N LEU A 462 3.25 27.63 16.72
CA LEU A 462 3.46 26.81 15.53
C LEU A 462 2.99 27.54 14.27
N LYS A 463 3.52 27.09 13.14
CA LYS A 463 3.15 27.52 11.79
C LYS A 463 1.65 27.49 11.57
N GLY A 464 1.13 28.45 10.81
CA GLY A 464 -0.30 28.58 10.56
C GLY A 464 -0.90 27.34 9.86
N GLU A 465 -2.22 27.22 9.92
CA GLU A 465 -2.93 26.07 9.35
C GLU A 465 -2.63 25.85 7.85
N GLU A 466 -2.64 26.92 7.04
CA GLU A 466 -2.31 26.85 5.61
C GLU A 466 -0.87 26.40 5.36
N GLU A 467 0.08 26.83 6.20
CA GLU A 467 1.48 26.41 6.11
C GLU A 467 1.65 24.92 6.44
N ARG A 468 0.90 24.41 7.43
CA ARG A 468 0.85 22.98 7.77
C ARG A 468 0.30 22.14 6.61
N LEU A 469 -0.80 22.57 6.01
CA LEU A 469 -1.39 21.92 4.83
C LEU A 469 -0.42 21.91 3.64
N CYS A 470 0.25 23.04 3.39
CA CYS A 470 1.24 23.14 2.32
C CYS A 470 2.42 22.18 2.54
N PHE A 471 2.91 22.11 3.78
CA PHE A 471 3.97 21.18 4.16
C PHE A 471 3.54 19.73 3.93
N ALA A 472 2.35 19.34 4.40
CA ALA A 472 1.84 17.99 4.22
C ALA A 472 1.70 17.60 2.74
N ARG A 473 1.15 18.51 1.91
CA ARG A 473 1.00 18.31 0.46
C ARG A 473 2.35 18.12 -0.26
N LYS A 474 3.38 18.84 0.17
CA LYS A 474 4.75 18.66 -0.35
C LYS A 474 5.38 17.32 0.06
N ASN A 475 4.83 16.67 1.07
CA ASN A 475 5.27 15.39 1.60
C ASN A 475 4.28 14.24 1.28
N ASP A 476 3.51 14.39 0.20
CA ASP A 476 2.64 13.33 -0.31
C ASP A 476 3.47 12.16 -0.90
N TRP A 477 2.94 10.93 -0.82
CA TRP A 477 3.57 9.75 -1.41
C TRP A 477 3.86 9.90 -2.90
N THR A 478 3.04 10.64 -3.65
CA THR A 478 3.27 10.94 -5.07
C THR A 478 4.62 11.64 -5.31
N ASN A 479 5.04 12.52 -4.39
CA ASN A 479 6.34 13.19 -4.47
C ASN A 479 7.49 12.22 -4.15
N ARG A 480 7.29 11.30 -3.19
CA ARG A 480 8.27 10.24 -2.87
C ARG A 480 8.50 9.31 -4.06
N VAL A 481 7.40 8.92 -4.69
CA VAL A 481 7.39 8.08 -5.89
C VAL A 481 8.08 8.78 -7.06
N GLU A 482 7.91 10.10 -7.22
CA GLU A 482 8.62 10.86 -8.25
C GLU A 482 10.13 10.82 -8.03
N ILE A 483 10.59 11.13 -6.81
CA ILE A 483 12.02 11.10 -6.45
C ILE A 483 12.60 9.71 -6.68
N LEU A 484 11.93 8.67 -6.17
CA LEU A 484 12.37 7.28 -6.34
C LEU A 484 12.39 6.89 -7.83
N GLY A 485 11.35 7.23 -8.58
CA GLY A 485 11.27 6.96 -10.03
C GLY A 485 12.45 7.55 -10.79
N CYS A 486 12.83 8.80 -10.51
CA CYS A 486 14.01 9.42 -11.12
C CYS A 486 15.30 8.67 -10.78
N GLU A 487 15.51 8.25 -9.54
CA GLU A 487 16.70 7.48 -9.16
C GLU A 487 16.72 6.08 -9.79
N LEU A 488 15.57 5.41 -9.90
CA LEU A 488 15.44 4.13 -10.59
C LEU A 488 15.76 4.26 -12.08
N GLU A 489 15.32 5.34 -12.74
CA GLU A 489 15.65 5.60 -14.15
C GLU A 489 17.15 5.83 -14.36
N LYS A 490 17.80 6.59 -13.47
CA LYS A 490 19.26 6.76 -13.50
C LYS A 490 19.97 5.41 -13.31
N LEU A 491 19.52 4.61 -12.36
CA LEU A 491 20.07 3.28 -12.08
C LEU A 491 20.00 2.37 -13.30
N GLN A 492 18.87 2.36 -14.01
CA GLN A 492 18.71 1.59 -15.24
C GLN A 492 19.59 2.10 -16.39
N SER A 493 19.82 3.42 -16.48
CA SER A 493 20.69 3.96 -17.54
C SER A 493 22.16 3.56 -17.38
N LEU A 494 22.62 3.40 -16.13
CA LEU A 494 23.98 3.01 -15.82
C LEU A 494 24.25 1.52 -16.07
N SER A 495 23.22 0.67 -16.01
CA SER A 495 23.37 -0.78 -16.24
C SER A 495 23.42 -1.17 -17.73
N HIS A 496 23.21 -0.22 -18.65
CA HIS A 496 23.30 -0.41 -20.10
C HIS A 496 24.62 0.10 -20.71
N HIS A 497 25.52 0.60 -19.88
CA HIS A 497 26.91 0.96 -20.22
C HIS A 497 27.87 -0.02 -19.56
#